data_AF-A0AAD1NH45-F1
#
_entry.id   AF-A0AAD1NH45-F1
#
_cell.length_a   1.000
_cell.length_b   1.000
_cell.length_c   1.000
_cell.angle_alpha   90.00
_cell.angle_beta   90.00
_cell.angle_gamma   90.00
#
_symmetry.space_group_name_H-M   'P 1'
#
loop_
_entity.id
_entity.type
_entity.pdbx_description
1 polymer ?
#
loop_
_entity_poly.entity_id
_entity_poly.type
_entity_poly.pdbx_seq_one_letter_code
_entity_poly.pdbx_strand_id
1 'polypeptide(L)'
;MTVSKKDFDAKHLDKVIQKTNEQNPDFIVFSGDLYDNYAHYNENEQVISKLQKMKAKYGKIAIWGNRDYGGGASREYANIMSESGFTLLRNENLLIPMNNGEKILFTGLDDALLGNPSLPSSYQMEESTYDVLLTHEPDEVSQYQN
;
A
#
# COMPACT_ATOMS: atom_id res chain seq x y z
N MET A 1 2.55 -1.80 7.07
CA MET A 1 2.89 -1.16 8.37
C MET A 1 1.64 -1.20 9.21
N THR A 2 1.60 -1.97 10.29
CA THR A 2 0.32 -2.34 10.91
C THR A 2 0.05 -1.58 12.22
N VAL A 3 -1.19 -1.15 12.42
CA VAL A 3 -1.67 -0.44 13.61
C VAL A 3 -2.38 -1.45 14.53
N SER A 4 -1.74 -1.82 15.65
CA SER A 4 -2.22 -2.85 16.61
C SER A 4 -2.37 -2.37 18.06
N LYS A 5 -3.50 -2.69 18.70
CA LYS A 5 -3.79 -2.32 20.10
C LYS A 5 -3.30 -3.44 21.03
N LYS A 6 -1.98 -3.50 21.15
CA LYS A 6 -1.29 -3.89 22.39
C LYS A 6 0.11 -3.28 22.49
N ASP A 7 0.75 -2.96 21.36
CA ASP A 7 2.09 -2.36 21.34
C ASP A 7 2.26 -1.14 20.39
N PHE A 8 1.25 -0.77 19.59
CA PHE A 8 1.34 0.34 18.63
C PHE A 8 0.59 1.60 19.11
N ASP A 9 1.20 2.32 20.05
CA ASP A 9 0.81 3.68 20.44
C ASP A 9 0.89 4.63 19.22
N ALA A 10 0.03 5.64 19.13
CA ALA A 10 0.08 6.69 18.11
C ALA A 10 1.47 7.37 18.01
N LYS A 11 2.25 7.30 19.10
CA LYS A 11 3.66 7.71 19.15
C LYS A 11 4.60 6.82 18.32
N HIS A 12 4.32 5.53 18.17
CA HIS A 12 5.06 4.64 17.28
C HIS A 12 4.81 4.99 15.81
N LEU A 13 3.57 5.30 15.44
CA LEU A 13 3.22 5.78 14.09
C LEU A 13 3.96 7.09 13.76
N ASP A 14 3.95 8.07 14.66
CA ASP A 14 4.69 9.33 14.45
C ASP A 14 6.20 9.10 14.29
N LYS A 15 6.78 8.20 15.08
CA LYS A 15 8.20 7.84 14.99
C LYS A 15 8.54 7.19 13.64
N VAL A 16 7.67 6.32 13.13
CA VAL A 16 7.85 5.72 11.79
C VAL A 16 7.73 6.78 10.71
N ILE A 17 6.71 7.65 10.77
CA ILE A 17 6.55 8.75 9.81
C ILE A 17 7.79 9.63 9.78
N GLN A 18 8.29 10.03 10.96
CA GLN A 18 9.49 10.84 11.06
C GLN A 18 10.69 10.14 10.40
N LYS A 19 10.98 8.90 10.80
CA LYS A 19 12.11 8.13 10.25
C LYS A 19 12.00 7.90 8.76
N THR A 20 10.81 7.60 8.25
CA THR A 20 10.56 7.45 6.81
C THR A 20 10.84 8.75 6.08
N ASN A 21 10.31 9.88 6.58
CA ASN A 21 10.53 11.19 5.96
C ASN A 21 12.01 11.60 6.00
N GLU A 22 12.76 11.27 7.06
CA GLU A 22 14.20 11.52 7.16
C GLU A 22 15.02 10.79 6.08
N GLN A 23 14.51 9.70 5.50
CA GLN A 23 15.15 9.02 4.38
C GLN A 23 14.95 9.73 3.04
N ASN A 24 14.11 10.78 2.97
CA ASN A 24 13.71 11.46 1.73
C ASN A 24 13.33 10.46 0.60
N PRO A 25 12.34 9.58 0.83
CA PRO A 25 12.09 8.47 -0.06
C PRO A 25 11.53 8.93 -1.41
N ASP A 26 11.95 8.25 -2.47
CA ASP A 26 11.36 8.43 -3.81
C ASP A 26 9.92 7.91 -3.84
N PHE A 27 9.68 6.76 -3.22
CA PHE A 27 8.36 6.12 -3.08
C PHE A 27 8.14 5.63 -1.66
N ILE A 28 6.88 5.62 -1.23
CA ILE A 28 6.45 4.88 -0.04
C ILE A 28 5.47 3.82 -0.48
N VAL A 29 5.71 2.57 -0.11
CA VAL A 29 4.81 1.45 -0.39
C VAL A 29 4.23 0.94 0.92
N PHE A 30 2.91 0.83 0.96
CA PHE A 30 2.15 0.24 2.04
C PHE A 30 1.59 -1.12 1.59
N SER A 31 2.21 -2.19 2.03
CA SER A 31 1.92 -3.55 1.57
C SER A 31 0.68 -4.18 2.21
N GLY A 32 -0.34 -3.41 2.59
CA GLY A 32 -1.52 -3.89 3.30
C GLY A 32 -1.37 -4.02 4.82
N ASP A 33 -2.43 -4.55 5.43
CA ASP A 33 -2.64 -4.74 6.86
C ASP A 33 -2.44 -3.44 7.65
N LEU A 34 -3.29 -2.45 7.40
CA LEU A 34 -3.30 -1.23 8.20
C LEU A 34 -3.80 -1.50 9.61
N TYR A 35 -4.82 -2.33 9.77
CA TYR A 35 -5.38 -2.63 11.08
C TYR A 35 -5.29 -4.11 11.39
N ASP A 36 -4.84 -4.44 12.60
CA ASP A 36 -4.87 -5.82 13.07
C ASP A 36 -6.29 -6.31 13.35
N ASN A 37 -7.15 -5.41 13.84
CA ASN A 37 -8.57 -5.64 14.10
C ASN A 37 -9.32 -4.31 14.06
N TYR A 38 -9.89 -3.99 12.90
CA TYR A 38 -10.58 -2.73 12.68
C TYR A 38 -11.75 -2.47 13.64
N ALA A 39 -12.49 -3.50 14.06
CA ALA A 39 -13.66 -3.35 14.92
C ALA A 39 -13.34 -2.73 16.31
N HIS A 40 -12.05 -2.70 16.70
CA HIS A 40 -11.58 -2.10 17.94
C HIS A 40 -10.95 -0.70 17.76
N TYR A 41 -10.98 -0.16 16.54
CA TYR A 41 -10.48 1.17 16.19
C TYR A 41 -11.61 2.09 15.75
N ASN A 42 -11.62 3.30 16.29
CA ASN A 42 -12.60 4.34 15.97
C ASN A 42 -11.94 5.68 15.62
N GLU A 43 -10.66 5.67 15.20
CA GLU A 43 -9.84 6.89 15.04
C GLU A 43 -9.31 7.07 13.61
N ASN A 44 -10.13 6.76 12.59
CA ASN A 44 -9.74 6.84 11.18
C ASN A 44 -9.18 8.21 10.80
N GLU A 45 -9.81 9.31 11.24
CA GLU A 45 -9.34 10.67 10.97
C GLU A 45 -7.92 10.94 11.54
N GLN A 46 -7.61 10.38 12.71
CA GLN A 46 -6.28 10.51 13.28
C GLN A 46 -5.24 9.72 12.47
N VAL A 47 -5.61 8.54 11.98
CA VAL A 47 -4.74 7.74 11.12
C VAL A 47 -4.51 8.43 9.78
N ILE A 48 -5.58 8.92 9.13
CA ILE A 48 -5.52 9.68 7.88
C ILE A 48 -4.60 10.89 8.04
N SER A 49 -4.85 11.73 9.04
CA SER A 49 -4.05 12.94 9.27
C SER A 49 -2.57 12.66 9.58
N LYS A 50 -2.24 11.49 10.14
CA LYS A 50 -0.86 11.05 10.35
C LYS A 50 -0.24 10.55 9.04
N LEU A 51 -0.91 9.69 8.29
CA LEU A 51 -0.42 9.15 7.01
C LEU A 51 -0.26 10.23 5.94
N GLN A 52 -1.07 11.30 5.99
CA GLN A 52 -0.89 12.49 5.14
C GLN A 52 0.47 13.17 5.35
N LYS A 53 1.07 13.06 6.54
CA LYS A 53 2.38 13.66 6.84
C LYS A 53 3.55 12.90 6.21
N MET A 54 3.32 11.67 5.72
CA MET A 54 4.34 10.94 4.97
C MET A 54 4.59 11.61 3.63
N LYS A 55 5.87 11.82 3.31
CA LYS A 55 6.33 12.49 2.10
C LYS A 55 7.13 11.53 1.25
N ALA A 56 6.74 11.41 0.00
CA ALA A 56 7.47 10.69 -1.04
C ALA A 56 7.60 11.59 -2.26
N LYS A 57 8.72 11.51 -2.97
CA LYS A 57 9.01 12.37 -4.11
C LYS A 57 8.06 12.12 -5.29
N TYR A 58 7.80 10.85 -5.61
CA TYR A 58 7.02 10.46 -6.77
C TYR A 58 5.63 9.93 -6.40
N GLY A 59 5.50 9.24 -5.27
CA GLY A 59 4.19 8.72 -4.88
C GLY A 59 4.16 7.85 -3.65
N LYS A 60 2.96 7.66 -3.14
CA LYS A 60 2.63 6.73 -2.07
C LYS A 60 1.69 5.68 -2.64
N ILE A 61 2.03 4.41 -2.53
CA ILE A 61 1.31 3.30 -3.16
C ILE A 61 0.87 2.35 -2.06
N ALA A 62 -0.34 1.83 -2.16
CA ALA A 62 -0.85 0.83 -1.23
C ALA A 62 -1.43 -0.37 -2.00
N ILE A 63 -1.43 -1.54 -1.37
CA ILE A 63 -2.20 -2.72 -1.78
C ILE A 63 -3.05 -3.21 -0.61
N TRP A 64 -3.97 -4.13 -0.88
CA TRP A 64 -4.80 -4.75 0.17
C TRP A 64 -4.03 -5.86 0.88
N GLY A 65 -4.17 -5.94 2.20
CA GLY A 65 -3.86 -7.14 2.97
C GLY A 65 -5.13 -7.84 3.44
N ASN A 66 -4.98 -9.07 3.95
CA ASN A 66 -6.11 -9.89 4.36
C ASN A 66 -6.85 -9.26 5.56
N ARG A 67 -6.16 -8.55 6.45
CA ARG A 67 -6.82 -7.88 7.58
C ARG A 67 -7.59 -6.65 7.18
N ASP A 68 -7.27 -6.06 6.03
CA ASP A 68 -8.02 -4.93 5.47
C ASP A 68 -9.38 -5.37 4.89
N TYR A 69 -9.56 -6.67 4.62
CA TYR A 69 -10.86 -7.25 4.29
C TYR A 69 -11.68 -7.64 5.53
N GLY A 70 -11.01 -7.96 6.64
CA GLY A 70 -11.61 -8.46 7.87
C GLY A 70 -12.34 -7.41 8.73
N GLY A 71 -13.28 -7.85 9.57
CA GLY A 71 -13.82 -7.04 10.66
C GLY A 71 -14.55 -5.75 10.28
N GLY A 72 -15.01 -5.61 9.02
CA GLY A 72 -15.67 -4.40 8.51
C GLY A 72 -14.72 -3.33 7.98
N ALA A 73 -13.40 -3.58 8.00
CA ALA A 73 -12.36 -2.66 7.52
C ALA A 73 -12.48 -2.36 6.02
N SER A 74 -13.00 -3.31 5.23
CA SER A 74 -13.04 -3.21 3.77
C SER A 74 -13.80 -2.00 3.23
N ARG A 75 -14.79 -1.51 3.98
CA ARG A 75 -15.55 -0.30 3.62
C ARG A 75 -14.75 0.98 3.78
N GLU A 76 -13.76 0.97 4.66
CA GLU A 76 -13.08 2.17 5.16
C GLU A 76 -11.63 2.21 4.72
N TYR A 77 -10.97 1.06 4.55
CA TYR A 77 -9.56 0.97 4.15
C TYR A 77 -9.26 1.75 2.87
N ALA A 78 -10.10 1.57 1.84
CA ALA A 78 -9.95 2.28 0.57
C ALA A 78 -10.01 3.80 0.75
N ASN A 79 -10.96 4.27 1.55
CA ASN A 79 -11.14 5.69 1.85
C ASN A 79 -9.94 6.21 2.66
N ILE A 80 -9.51 5.49 3.70
CA ILE A 80 -8.38 5.87 4.53
C ILE A 80 -7.11 6.02 3.70
N MET A 81 -6.80 5.06 2.82
CA MET A 81 -5.62 5.14 1.97
C MET A 81 -5.71 6.29 0.96
N SER A 82 -6.86 6.43 0.30
CA SER A 82 -7.10 7.50 -0.67
C SER A 82 -6.99 8.88 -0.01
N GLU A 83 -7.68 9.12 1.10
CA GLU A 83 -7.63 10.38 1.85
C GLU A 83 -6.25 10.64 2.48
N SER A 84 -5.49 9.59 2.76
CA SER A 84 -4.10 9.69 3.18
C SER A 84 -3.15 10.07 2.05
N GLY A 85 -3.62 10.11 0.80
CA GLY A 85 -2.85 10.42 -0.39
C GLY A 85 -2.05 9.23 -0.93
N PHE A 86 -2.49 8.00 -0.67
CA PHE A 86 -1.96 6.79 -1.29
C PHE A 86 -2.79 6.41 -2.51
N THR A 87 -2.12 6.00 -3.58
CA THR A 87 -2.75 5.29 -4.69
C THR A 87 -2.90 3.83 -4.28
N LEU A 88 -4.12 3.40 -4.02
CA LEU A 88 -4.43 2.01 -3.71
C LEU A 88 -4.60 1.21 -4.99
N LEU A 89 -3.78 0.18 -5.18
CA LEU A 89 -3.82 -0.71 -6.33
C LEU A 89 -4.51 -2.02 -5.94
N ARG A 90 -5.41 -2.49 -6.81
CA ARG A 90 -6.08 -3.78 -6.65
C ARG A 90 -6.27 -4.48 -7.99
N ASN A 91 -5.37 -5.40 -8.33
CA ASN A 91 -5.21 -5.93 -9.68
C ASN A 91 -5.10 -4.79 -10.69
N GLU A 92 -4.20 -3.85 -10.42
CA GLU A 92 -4.04 -2.62 -11.18
C GLU A 92 -2.56 -2.28 -11.39
N ASN A 93 -2.33 -1.57 -12.50
CA ASN A 93 -1.04 -1.06 -12.90
C ASN A 93 -0.94 0.44 -12.63
N LEU A 94 0.24 0.89 -12.22
CA LEU A 94 0.60 2.29 -12.07
C LEU A 94 1.98 2.53 -12.68
N LEU A 95 1.99 3.13 -13.87
CA LEU A 95 3.21 3.51 -14.58
C LEU A 95 3.63 4.92 -14.15
N ILE A 96 4.82 5.05 -13.59
CA ILE A 96 5.34 6.32 -13.08
C ILE A 96 6.58 6.75 -13.89
N PRO A 97 6.51 7.88 -14.63
CA PRO A 97 7.66 8.40 -15.37
C PRO A 97 8.63 9.12 -14.43
N MET A 98 9.91 8.79 -14.56
CA MET A 98 11.00 9.38 -13.78
C MET A 98 11.61 10.56 -14.52
N ASN A 99 12.26 11.47 -13.79
CA ASN A 99 12.88 12.67 -14.38
C ASN A 99 14.04 12.36 -15.34
N ASN A 100 14.61 11.16 -15.28
CA ASN A 100 15.69 10.69 -16.16
C ASN A 100 15.16 10.00 -17.44
N GLY A 101 13.84 9.96 -17.65
CA GLY A 101 13.21 9.32 -18.81
C GLY A 101 12.91 7.83 -18.62
N GLU A 102 13.34 7.22 -17.52
CA GLU A 102 12.94 5.85 -17.17
C GLU A 102 11.47 5.80 -16.71
N LYS A 103 10.87 4.62 -16.78
CA LYS A 103 9.51 4.39 -16.30
C LYS A 103 9.48 3.18 -15.38
N ILE A 104 8.83 3.32 -14.23
CA ILE A 104 8.63 2.20 -13.30
C ILE A 104 7.16 1.82 -13.35
N LEU A 105 6.88 0.55 -13.65
CA LEU A 105 5.56 -0.02 -13.57
C LEU A 105 5.39 -0.67 -12.20
N PHE A 106 4.44 -0.19 -11.42
CA PHE A 106 3.97 -0.88 -10.22
C PHE A 106 2.71 -1.67 -10.55
N THR A 107 2.71 -2.95 -10.22
CA THR A 107 1.55 -3.83 -10.36
C THR A 107 1.13 -4.27 -8.97
N GLY A 108 -0.02 -3.80 -8.50
CA GLY A 108 -0.57 -4.22 -7.21
C GLY A 108 -1.61 -5.30 -7.39
N LEU A 109 -1.39 -6.47 -6.78
CA LEU A 109 -2.38 -7.54 -6.74
C LEU A 109 -3.38 -7.32 -5.60
N ASP A 110 -4.59 -7.85 -5.79
CA ASP A 110 -5.54 -8.03 -4.69
C ASP A 110 -4.99 -9.04 -3.66
N ASP A 111 -5.54 -9.03 -2.46
CA ASP A 111 -5.13 -9.96 -1.40
C ASP A 111 -5.38 -11.42 -1.80
N ALA A 112 -4.44 -12.32 -1.48
CA ALA A 112 -4.48 -13.72 -1.90
C ALA A 112 -5.47 -14.59 -1.12
N LEU A 113 -5.77 -14.25 0.14
CA LEU A 113 -6.63 -15.06 1.01
C LEU A 113 -8.10 -14.68 0.89
N LEU A 114 -8.39 -13.38 0.80
CA LEU A 114 -9.75 -12.84 0.87
C LEU A 114 -10.16 -12.04 -0.36
N GLY A 115 -9.21 -11.73 -1.25
CA GLY A 115 -9.44 -11.12 -2.55
C GLY A 115 -9.50 -12.14 -3.69
N ASN A 116 -9.19 -11.66 -4.90
CA ASN A 116 -9.03 -12.50 -6.08
C ASN A 116 -7.83 -11.99 -6.89
N PRO A 117 -6.58 -12.33 -6.52
CA PRO A 117 -5.39 -11.78 -7.15
C PRO A 117 -5.31 -12.19 -8.61
N SER A 118 -5.12 -11.23 -9.49
CA SER A 118 -4.92 -11.46 -10.91
C SER A 118 -4.01 -10.41 -11.53
N LEU A 119 -3.12 -10.85 -12.42
CA LEU A 119 -2.35 -9.91 -13.21
C LEU A 119 -3.30 -9.13 -14.14
N PRO A 120 -3.21 -7.79 -14.18
CA PRO A 120 -3.99 -6.99 -15.10
C PRO A 120 -3.64 -7.38 -16.54
N SER A 121 -4.64 -7.39 -17.43
CA SER A 121 -4.40 -7.68 -18.85
C SER A 121 -3.40 -6.71 -19.50
N SER A 122 -3.27 -5.49 -18.96
CA SER A 122 -2.30 -4.48 -19.38
C SER A 122 -0.88 -4.69 -18.86
N TYR A 123 -0.63 -5.66 -17.98
CA TYR A 123 0.70 -5.89 -17.39
C TYR A 123 1.80 -6.04 -18.44
N GLN A 124 1.56 -6.78 -19.52
CA GLN A 124 2.54 -6.99 -20.59
C GLN A 124 2.47 -5.94 -21.70
N MET A 125 1.53 -4.98 -21.62
CA MET A 125 1.31 -3.96 -22.65
C MET A 125 2.03 -2.64 -22.34
N GLU A 126 2.42 -2.42 -21.09
CA GLU A 126 3.10 -1.20 -20.68
C GLU A 126 4.60 -1.29 -20.96
N GLU A 127 5.13 -0.39 -21.80
CA GLU A 127 6.58 -0.25 -21.98
C GLU A 127 7.19 0.45 -20.75
N SER A 128 7.80 -0.35 -19.88
CA SER A 128 8.49 0.07 -18.66
C SER A 128 10.01 -0.18 -18.76
N THR A 129 10.77 0.49 -17.90
CA THR A 129 12.20 0.19 -17.67
C THR A 129 12.37 -0.82 -16.53
N TYR A 130 11.52 -0.73 -15.52
CA TYR A 130 11.50 -1.62 -14.37
C TYR A 130 10.06 -2.00 -14.02
N ASP A 131 9.87 -3.25 -13.65
CA ASP A 131 8.58 -3.79 -13.18
C ASP A 131 8.68 -4.16 -11.70
N VAL A 132 7.70 -3.71 -10.92
CA VAL A 132 7.58 -3.97 -9.49
C VAL A 132 6.22 -4.59 -9.21
N LEU A 133 6.22 -5.88 -8.90
CA LEU A 133 5.02 -6.58 -8.44
C LEU A 133 4.86 -6.46 -6.93
N LEU A 134 3.68 -6.03 -6.48
CA LEU A 134 3.32 -5.89 -5.07
C LEU A 134 2.23 -6.90 -4.71
N THR A 135 2.52 -7.74 -3.72
CA THR A 135 1.57 -8.68 -3.10
C THR A 135 1.75 -8.64 -1.58
N HIS A 136 0.65 -8.83 -0.84
CA HIS A 136 0.67 -8.87 0.62
C HIS A 136 1.29 -10.18 1.13
N GLU A 137 1.05 -11.28 0.40
CA GLU A 137 1.59 -12.61 0.72
C GLU A 137 2.61 -12.99 -0.36
N PRO A 138 3.92 -12.85 -0.07
CA PRO A 138 4.98 -13.08 -1.05
C PRO A 138 5.22 -14.57 -1.34
N ASP A 139 4.67 -15.48 -0.53
CA ASP A 139 4.83 -16.93 -0.71
C ASP A 139 4.22 -17.42 -2.05
N GLU A 140 3.24 -16.69 -2.58
CA GLU A 140 2.58 -16.99 -3.85
C GLU A 140 3.28 -16.36 -5.07
N VAL A 141 4.39 -15.62 -4.89
CA VAL A 141 5.10 -14.90 -5.97
C VAL A 141 5.60 -15.84 -7.06
N SER A 142 5.95 -17.10 -6.73
CA SER A 142 6.38 -18.09 -7.72
C SER A 142 5.34 -18.38 -8.80
N GLN A 143 4.05 -18.08 -8.55
CA GLN A 143 2.99 -18.25 -9.54
C GLN A 143 2.98 -17.15 -10.62
N TYR A 144 3.71 -16.06 -10.39
CA TYR A 144 3.70 -14.86 -11.24
C TYR A 144 5.08 -14.55 -11.86
N GLN A 145 6.08 -15.39 -11.59
CA GLN A 145 7.38 -15.34 -12.26
C GLN A 145 7.31 -16.20 -13.53
N ASN A 146 7.42 -15.56 -14.70
CA ASN A 146 7.63 -16.24 -15.98
C ASN A 146 9.10 -16.67 -16.13
#